data_AF-A0A2P6WCD6-F1
#
_entry.id   AF-A0A2P6WCD6-F1
#
_cell.length_a   1.000
_cell.length_b   1.000
_cell.length_c   1.000
_cell.angle_alpha   90.00
_cell.angle_beta   90.00
_cell.angle_gamma   90.00
#
_symmetry.space_group_name_H-M   'P 1'
#
loop_
_entity.id
_entity.type
_entity.pdbx_description
1 polymer ?
#
loop_
_entity_poly.entity_id
_entity_poly.type
_entity_poly.pdbx_seq_one_letter_code
_entity_poly.pdbx_strand_id
1 'polypeptide(L)'
;MKKKTFTDDEIPIFDDAIIYKRNDYWHFRLWLTNENKYARKSLKTRNESTAIEKGKAAYLELMAIRCGVFQSCASLVEVIYFCCPICCNSSHRSIPVL
;
A
#
# COMPACT_ATOMS: atom_id res chain seq x y z
N MET A 1 3.16 25.99 13.91
CA MET A 1 3.64 24.89 13.05
C MET A 1 4.54 23.99 13.89
N LYS A 2 4.07 22.79 14.29
CA LYS A 2 4.89 21.88 15.12
C LYS A 2 6.03 21.34 14.24
N LYS A 3 7.28 21.51 14.67
CA LYS A 3 8.46 20.98 13.97
C LYS A 3 8.37 19.45 14.00
N LYS A 4 8.27 18.81 12.83
CA LYS A 4 8.41 17.35 12.72
C LYS A 4 9.89 17.05 12.91
N THR A 5 10.26 16.59 14.10
CA THR A 5 11.60 16.08 14.37
C THR A 5 11.66 14.66 13.80
N PHE A 6 12.23 14.51 12.61
CA PHE A 6 12.58 13.20 12.06
C PHE A 6 13.88 12.77 12.73
N THR A 7 13.89 11.58 13.32
CA THR A 7 15.13 10.94 13.78
C THR A 7 15.90 10.42 12.56
N ASP A 8 17.23 10.27 12.66
CA ASP A 8 18.05 9.74 11.55
C ASP A 8 17.56 8.36 11.03
N ASP A 9 16.83 7.62 11.87
CA ASP A 9 16.24 6.34 11.54
C ASP A 9 14.89 6.40 10.79
N GLU A 10 14.40 7.59 10.43
CA GLU A 10 13.16 7.79 9.69
C GLU A 10 13.39 8.56 8.39
N ILE A 11 13.04 7.93 7.26
CA ILE A 11 13.22 8.50 5.92
C ILE A 11 11.84 8.67 5.27
N PRO A 12 11.39 9.90 5.00
CA PRO A 12 10.19 10.13 4.20
C PRO A 12 10.47 9.79 2.73
N ILE A 13 9.62 8.97 2.11
CA ILE A 13 9.73 8.69 0.66
C ILE A 13 8.76 9.56 -0.14
N PHE A 14 7.50 9.61 0.30
CA PHE A 14 6.38 10.33 -0.31
C PHE A 14 5.64 11.10 0.78
N ASP A 15 4.65 11.93 0.40
CA ASP A 15 3.93 12.79 1.36
C ASP A 15 3.27 12.01 2.52
N ASP A 16 2.79 10.79 2.26
CA ASP A 16 2.09 9.94 3.24
C ASP A 16 2.90 8.72 3.71
N ALA A 17 4.06 8.46 3.11
CA ALA A 17 4.84 7.22 3.28
C ALA A 17 6.19 7.45 3.98
N ILE A 18 6.45 6.67 5.03
CA ILE A 18 7.65 6.76 5.85
C ILE A 18 8.31 5.39 5.96
N ILE A 19 9.62 5.34 5.77
CA ILE A 19 10.47 4.21 6.16
C ILE A 19 11.05 4.51 7.54
N TYR A 20 11.05 3.51 8.42
CA TYR A 20 11.70 3.61 9.72
C TYR A 20 12.50 2.35 10.03
N LYS A 21 13.57 2.48 10.82
CA LYS A 21 14.40 1.35 11.25
C LYS A 21 13.88 0.73 12.55
N ARG A 22 13.86 -0.60 12.62
CA ARG A 22 13.56 -1.36 13.85
C ARG A 22 14.51 -2.56 13.93
N ASN A 23 15.28 -2.67 15.02
CA ASN A 23 16.22 -3.77 15.28
C ASN A 23 17.07 -4.12 14.03
N ASP A 24 17.68 -3.11 13.41
CA ASP A 24 18.50 -3.19 12.20
C ASP A 24 17.81 -3.46 10.86
N TYR A 25 16.50 -3.72 10.86
CA TYR A 25 15.73 -3.89 9.64
C TYR A 25 14.87 -2.67 9.32
N TRP A 26 14.75 -2.40 8.03
CA TRP A 26 13.87 -1.33 7.54
C TRP A 26 12.42 -1.79 7.43
N HIS A 27 11.52 -0.94 7.91
CA HIS A 27 10.08 -1.11 7.86
C HIS A 27 9.44 0.06 7.12
N PHE A 28 8.38 -0.24 6.39
CA PHE A 28 7.57 0.73 5.67
C PHE A 28 6.24 0.94 6.39
N ARG A 29 5.81 2.19 6.49
CA ARG A 29 4.50 2.61 6.99
C ARG A 29 3.89 3.65 6.05
N LEU A 30 2.63 3.42 5.70
CA LEU A 30 1.82 4.37 4.94
C LEU A 30 0.49 4.56 5.68
N TRP A 31 0.08 5.82 5.84
CA TRP A 31 -1.27 6.12 6.30
C TRP A 31 -2.22 6.14 5.12
N LEU A 32 -3.25 5.30 5.17
CA LEU A 32 -4.31 5.24 4.18
C LEU A 32 -5.48 6.06 4.71
N THR A 33 -5.56 7.32 4.28
CA THR A 33 -6.60 8.29 4.69
C THR A 33 -8.01 7.78 4.41
N ASN A 34 -8.22 7.10 3.28
CA ASN A 34 -9.52 6.56 2.88
C ASN A 34 -10.07 5.48 3.85
N GLU A 35 -9.18 4.69 4.46
CA GLU A 35 -9.56 3.60 5.37
C GLU A 35 -9.26 3.91 6.83
N ASN A 36 -8.61 5.04 7.11
CA ASN A 36 -8.06 5.41 8.41
C ASN A 36 -7.21 4.27 9.03
N LYS A 37 -6.38 3.63 8.19
CA LYS A 37 -5.55 2.48 8.58
C LYS A 37 -4.09 2.67 8.17
N TYR A 38 -3.19 2.07 8.92
CA TYR A 38 -1.79 1.99 8.55
C TYR A 38 -1.52 0.72 7.74
N ALA A 39 -1.03 0.88 6.51
CA ALA A 39 -0.34 -0.22 5.83
C ALA A 39 1.08 -0.32 6.39
N ARG A 40 1.45 -1.50 6.88
CA ARG A 40 2.78 -1.80 7.42
C ARG A 40 3.39 -2.96 6.65
N LYS A 41 4.63 -2.82 6.18
CA LYS A 41 5.35 -3.88 5.47
C LYS A 41 6.80 -3.89 5.93
N SER A 42 7.35 -5.06 6.26
CA SER A 42 8.78 -5.21 6.49
C SER A 42 9.52 -5.24 5.15
N LEU A 43 10.53 -4.39 4.96
CA LEU A 43 11.32 -4.39 3.73
C LEU A 43 12.40 -5.50 3.74
N LYS A 44 12.68 -6.06 4.93
CA LYS A 44 13.65 -7.14 5.18
C LYS A 44 15.05 -6.80 4.64
N THR A 45 15.43 -5.53 4.71
CA THR A 45 16.76 -5.03 4.30
C THR A 45 17.44 -4.33 5.46
N ARG A 46 18.77 -4.29 5.40
CA ARG A 46 19.63 -3.50 6.31
C ARG A 46 20.20 -2.26 5.62
N ASN A 47 20.42 -2.34 4.30
CA ASN A 47 20.97 -1.24 3.51
C ASN A 47 19.91 -0.18 3.22
N GLU A 48 20.23 1.08 3.48
CA GLU A 48 19.32 2.23 3.31
C GLU A 48 18.89 2.43 1.86
N SER A 49 19.84 2.45 0.92
CA SER A 49 19.56 2.62 -0.51
C SER A 49 18.53 1.60 -1.02
N THR A 50 18.73 0.32 -0.67
CA THR A 50 17.79 -0.76 -1.02
C THR A 50 16.44 -0.62 -0.31
N ALA A 51 16.40 -0.01 0.87
CA ALA A 51 15.16 0.24 1.58
C ALA A 51 14.33 1.32 0.88
N ILE A 52 14.97 2.40 0.42
CA ILE A 52 14.31 3.48 -0.34
C ILE A 52 13.66 2.92 -1.62
N GLU A 53 14.42 2.14 -2.39
CA GLU A 53 13.91 1.51 -3.63
C GLU A 53 12.72 0.57 -3.35
N LYS A 54 12.85 -0.31 -2.36
CA LYS A 54 11.77 -1.23 -1.98
C LYS A 54 10.57 -0.52 -1.40
N GLY A 55 10.76 0.57 -0.66
CA GLY A 55 9.66 1.38 -0.14
C GLY A 55 8.90 2.08 -1.26
N LYS A 56 9.59 2.58 -2.28
CA LYS A 56 8.95 3.10 -3.50
C LYS A 56 8.14 2.03 -4.23
N ALA A 57 8.72 0.85 -4.43
CA ALA A 57 8.02 -0.28 -5.03
C ALA A 57 6.79 -0.70 -4.23
N ALA A 58 6.90 -0.79 -2.89
CA ALA A 58 5.79 -1.14 -2.02
C ALA A 58 4.66 -0.11 -2.04
N TYR A 59 4.99 1.18 -2.14
CA TYR A 59 3.99 2.24 -2.32
C TYR A 59 3.22 2.08 -3.64
N LEU A 60 3.93 1.88 -4.75
CA LEU A 60 3.32 1.67 -6.06
C LEU A 60 2.46 0.39 -6.09
N GLU A 61 2.93 -0.69 -5.50
CA GLU A 61 2.20 -1.95 -5.37
C GLU A 61 0.89 -1.76 -4.58
N LEU A 62 0.94 -1.06 -3.44
CA LEU A 62 -0.26 -0.76 -2.64
C LEU A 62 -1.24 0.14 -3.41
N MET A 63 -0.75 1.13 -4.14
CA MET A 63 -1.60 1.99 -4.96
C MET A 63 -2.19 1.25 -6.16
N ALA A 64 -1.44 0.36 -6.80
CA ALA A 64 -1.90 -0.47 -7.91
C ALA A 64 -3.01 -1.45 -7.47
N ILE A 65 -2.81 -2.14 -6.34
CA ILE A 65 -3.82 -3.04 -5.76
C ILE A 65 -5.10 -2.28 -5.41
N ARG A 66 -4.98 -1.04 -4.91
CA ARG A 66 -6.12 -0.22 -4.48
C ARG A 66 -6.85 0.49 -5.62
N CYS A 67 -6.14 0.93 -6.65
CA CYS A 67 -6.72 1.70 -7.75
C CYS A 67 -7.39 0.80 -8.79
N GLY A 68 -7.22 -0.53 -8.72
CA GLY A 68 -7.80 -1.43 -9.72
C GLY A 68 -7.34 -1.12 -11.14
N VAL A 69 -6.14 -0.53 -11.31
CA VAL A 69 -5.53 -0.43 -12.64
C VAL A 69 -4.95 -1.79 -12.94
N PHE A 70 -5.86 -2.69 -13.32
CA PHE A 70 -5.54 -3.85 -14.12
C PHE A 70 -4.77 -3.31 -15.31
N GLN A 71 -3.49 -3.64 -15.37
CA GLN A 71 -2.63 -3.35 -16.49
C GLN A 71 -3.28 -3.97 -17.72
N SER A 72 -4.03 -3.16 -18.48
CA SER A 72 -4.56 -3.59 -19.76
C SER A 72 -3.37 -3.88 -20.66
N CYS A 73 -3.45 -5.03 -21.35
CA CYS A 73 -2.58 -5.50 -22.42
C CYS A 73 -1.37 -6.33 -21.99
N ALA A 74 -1.63 -7.54 -21.50
CA ALA A 74 -0.83 -8.70 -21.90
C ALA A 74 -1.77 -9.89 -22.16
N SER A 75 -2.07 -10.08 -23.45
CA SER A 75 -2.41 -11.36 -24.09
C SER A 75 -3.30 -12.35 -23.33
N LEU A 76 -4.58 -12.27 -23.64
CA LEU A 76 -5.54 -13.37 -23.88
C LEU A 76 -4.99 -14.79 -23.63
N VAL A 77 -5.18 -15.31 -22.41
CA VAL A 77 -5.78 -16.64 -22.20
C VAL A 77 -6.26 -16.77 -20.75
N GLU A 78 -7.51 -17.22 -20.66
CA GLU A 78 -8.35 -17.54 -19.52
C GLU A 78 -7.63 -17.93 -18.22
N VAL A 79 -7.72 -17.08 -17.19
CA VAL A 79 -7.92 -17.58 -15.83
C VAL A 79 -8.84 -16.63 -15.08
N ILE A 80 -10.00 -17.17 -14.68
CA ILE A 80 -10.95 -16.57 -13.76
C ILE A 80 -10.23 -16.34 -12.42
N TYR A 81 -9.81 -15.10 -12.15
CA TYR A 81 -9.39 -14.68 -10.82
C TYR A 81 -10.33 -13.59 -10.32
N PHE A 82 -11.26 -14.05 -9.49
CA PHE A 82 -11.85 -13.37 -8.35
C PHE A 82 -12.05 -11.85 -8.51
N CYS A 83 -13.26 -11.52 -8.94
CA CYS A 83 -13.86 -10.20 -8.81
C CYS A 83 -13.58 -9.63 -7.40
N CYS A 84 -12.80 -8.55 -7.34
CA CYS A 84 -12.55 -7.82 -6.10
C CYS A 84 -13.88 -7.26 -5.57
N PRO A 85 -14.37 -7.67 -4.38
CA PRO A 85 -15.63 -7.17 -3.83
C PRO A 85 -15.57 -5.70 -3.37
N ILE A 86 -14.42 -5.04 -3.44
CA ILE A 86 -14.23 -3.68 -2.90
C ILE A 86 -14.67 -2.59 -3.89
N CYS A 87 -14.75 -2.90 -5.19
CA CYS A 87 -15.24 -1.95 -6.20
C CYS A 87 -16.77 -1.98 -6.39
N CYS A 88 -17.49 -2.91 -5.76
CA CYS A 88 -18.93 -3.04 -5.92
C CYS A 88 -19.66 -2.59 -4.64
N ASN A 89 -19.46 -1.34 -4.24
CA ASN A 89 -20.38 -0.68 -3.32
C ASN A 89 -21.26 0.29 -4.12
N SER A 90 -22.21 -0.28 -4.86
CA SER A 90 -23.33 0.45 -5.46
C SER A 90 -24.55 -0.48 -5.42
N SER A 91 -25.34 -0.26 -4.37
CA SER A 91 -26.74 -0.66 -4.22
C SER A 91 -27.14 -2.07 -4.70
N HIS A 92 -27.19 -3.03 -3.79
CA HIS A 92 -28.18 -4.10 -3.90
C HIS A 92 -28.99 -4.16 -2.61
N ARG A 93 -30.20 -3.62 -2.71
CA ARG A 93 -31.28 -3.70 -1.74
C ARG A 93 -31.75 -5.16 -1.71
N SER A 94 -31.49 -5.87 -0.62
CA SER A 94 -32.00 -7.24 -0.42
C SER A 94 -33.35 -7.19 0.28
N ILE A 95 -34.38 -7.64 -0.42
CA ILE A 95 -35.77 -7.85 0.02
C ILE A 95 -35.81 -9.07 0.98
N PRO A 96 -36.64 -9.08 2.03
CA PRO A 96 -36.69 -10.18 3.00
C PRO A 96 -37.28 -11.48 2.41
N VAL A 97 -36.74 -12.61 2.83
CA VAL A 97 -37.13 -13.97 2.45
C VAL A 97 -38.39 -14.38 3.23
N LEU A 98 -39.41 -14.84 2.51
CA LEU A 98 -40.55 -15.62 3.02
C LEU A 98 -40.13 -17.08 3.23
#